data_AF-A0A537Q7L2-F1
#
_entry.id   AF-A0A537Q7L2-F1
#
_cell.length_a   1.000
_cell.length_b   1.000
_cell.length_c   1.000
_cell.angle_alpha   90.00
_cell.angle_beta   90.00
_cell.angle_gamma   90.00
#
_symmetry.space_group_name_H-M   'P 1'
#
loop_
_entity.id
_entity.type
_entity.pdbx_description
1 polymer ?
#
loop_
_entity_poly.entity_id
_entity_poly.type
_entity_poly.pdbx_seq_one_letter_code
_entity_poly.pdbx_strand_id
1 'polypeptide(L)' 'MHTEINLFEKPIERIKITCDLMGIADEFERKLSELETHLEGLVADGETSEDRLTVSGLSFLKGTARR' A
#
# COMPACT_ATOMS: atom_id res chain seq x y z
N MET A 1 -16.34 20.93 3.49
CA MET A 1 -15.84 19.71 2.82
C MET A 1 -14.40 19.53 3.29
N HIS A 2 -14.18 18.74 4.33
CA HIS A 2 -12.81 18.36 4.71
C HIS A 2 -12.36 17.35 3.67
N THR A 3 -11.65 17.81 2.65
CA THR A 3 -10.78 16.92 1.86
C THR A 3 -9.60 16.57 2.76
N GLU A 4 -9.85 15.72 3.76
CA GLU A 4 -8.77 14.95 4.37
C GLU A 4 -8.15 14.19 3.22
N ILE A 5 -6.99 14.63 2.77
CA ILE A 5 -6.23 13.92 1.76
C ILE A 5 -6.00 12.54 2.37
N ASN A 6 -6.74 11.55 1.91
CA ASN A 6 -6.51 10.18 2.33
C ASN A 6 -5.16 9.80 1.73
N LEU A 7 -4.12 9.86 2.56
CA LEU A 7 -2.73 9.58 2.19
C LEU A 7 -2.59 8.19 1.54
N PHE A 8 -3.57 7.31 1.77
CA PHE A 8 -3.60 5.95 1.23
C PHE A 8 -4.33 5.81 -0.11
N GLU A 9 -5.17 6.76 -0.52
CA GLU A 9 -6.00 6.59 -1.73
C GLU A 9 -5.14 6.39 -2.99
N LYS A 10 -4.17 7.27 -3.22
CA LYS A 10 -3.25 7.17 -4.35
C LYS A 10 -2.27 5.98 -4.25
N PRO A 11 -1.59 5.74 -3.11
CA PRO A 11 -0.74 4.56 -2.98
C PRO A 11 -1.50 3.24 -3.20
N ILE A 12 -2.68 3.09 -2.61
CA ILE A 12 -3.49 1.87 -2.76
C ILE A 12 -3.89 1.66 -4.22
N GLU A 13 -4.32 2.72 -4.92
CA GLU A 13 -4.65 2.64 -6.34
C GLU A 13 -3.44 2.19 -7.18
N ARG A 14 -2.25 2.79 -6.95
CA ARG A 14 -1.03 2.43 -7.68
C ARG A 14 -0.57 1.01 -7.36
N ILE A 15 -0.69 0.57 -6.11
CA ILE A 15 -0.38 -0.80 -5.69
C ILE A 15 -1.32 -1.76 -6.41
N LYS A 16 -2.63 -1.49 -6.42
CA LYS A 16 -3.63 -2.31 -7.10
C LYS A 16 -3.33 -2.48 -8.58
N ILE A 17 -3.12 -1.37 -9.31
CA ILE A 17 -2.78 -1.40 -10.74
C ILE A 17 -1.53 -2.26 -10.98
N THR A 18 -0.51 -2.12 -10.13
CA THR A 18 0.71 -2.90 -10.26
C THR A 18 0.47 -4.39 -9.99
N CYS A 19 -0.37 -4.73 -9.00
CA CYS A 19 -0.75 -6.11 -8.69
C CYS A 19 -1.55 -6.74 -9.83
N ASP A 20 -2.45 -5.98 -10.46
CA ASP A 20 -3.21 -6.40 -11.64
C ASP A 20 -2.26 -6.71 -12.82
N LEU A 21 -1.29 -5.83 -13.09
CA LEU A 21 -0.27 -6.03 -14.13
C LEU A 21 0.64 -7.23 -13.86
N MET A 22 0.83 -7.58 -12.58
CA MET A 22 1.63 -8.71 -12.15
C MET A 22 0.86 -10.03 -12.07
N GLY A 23 -0.46 -10.01 -12.27
CA GLY A 23 -1.32 -11.19 -12.13
C GLY A 23 -1.48 -11.67 -10.68
N ILE A 24 -1.28 -10.77 -9.70
CA ILE A 24 -1.42 -11.05 -8.26
C ILE A 24 -2.58 -10.25 -7.62
N ALA A 25 -3.56 -9.85 -8.43
CA ALA A 25 -4.75 -9.12 -7.98
C ALA A 25 -5.48 -9.83 -6.83
N ASP A 26 -5.65 -11.15 -6.92
CA ASP A 26 -6.27 -11.96 -5.87
C ASP A 26 -5.49 -11.91 -4.55
N GLU A 27 -4.16 -11.83 -4.61
CA GLU A 27 -3.31 -11.72 -3.42
C GLU A 27 -3.40 -10.33 -2.80
N PHE A 28 -3.49 -9.29 -3.64
CA PHE A 28 -3.77 -7.93 -3.19
C PHE A 28 -5.11 -7.85 -2.46
N GLU A 29 -6.20 -8.37 -3.04
CA GLU A 29 -7.52 -8.33 -2.40
C GLU A 29 -7.54 -9.10 -1.07
N ARG A 30 -6.89 -10.26 -1.02
CA ARG A 30 -6.81 -11.08 0.20
C ARG A 30 -5.99 -10.41 1.31
N LYS A 31 -4.96 -9.64 0.95
CA LYS A 31 -4.06 -8.96 1.91
C LYS A 31 -4.38 -7.49 2.09
N LEU A 32 -5.49 -6.98 1.54
CA LEU A 32 -5.81 -5.55 1.56
C LEU A 32 -5.81 -4.97 2.98
N SER A 33 -6.47 -5.65 3.93
CA SER A 33 -6.49 -5.20 5.33
C SER A 33 -5.11 -5.20 5.99
N GLU A 34 -4.28 -6.22 5.71
CA GLU A 34 -2.91 -6.28 6.23
C GLU A 34 -2.02 -5.20 5.60
N LEU A 35 -2.23 -4.91 4.32
CA LEU A 35 -1.56 -3.84 3.59
C LEU A 35 -1.93 -2.48 4.18
N GLU A 36 -3.21 -2.22 4.44
CA GLU A 36 -3.68 -0.99 5.08
C GLU A 36 -3.01 -0.79 6.45
N THR A 37 -3.02 -1.83 7.30
CA THR A 37 -2.32 -1.79 8.60
C THR A 37 -0.82 -1.53 8.45
N HIS A 38 -0.17 -2.12 7.45
CA HIS A 38 1.26 -1.88 7.16
C HIS A 38 1.52 -0.42 6.77
N LEU A 39 0.69 0.15 5.91
CA LEU A 39 0.81 1.55 5.48
C LEU A 39 0.50 2.53 6.62
N GLU A 40 -0.49 2.22 7.46
CA GLU A 40 -0.79 2.99 8.68
C GLU A 40 0.41 3.03 9.63
N GLY A 41 1.12 1.92 9.80
CA GLY A 41 2.36 1.88 10.60
C GLY A 41 3.44 2.82 10.05
N LEU A 42 3.64 2.83 8.73
CA LEU A 42 4.59 3.74 8.09
C LEU A 42 4.20 5.21 8.27
N VAL A 43 2.92 5.52 8.14
CA VAL A 43 2.41 6.88 8.35
C VAL A 43 2.56 7.30 9.81
N ALA A 44 2.33 6.40 10.76
CA ALA A 44 2.56 6.64 12.18
C ALA A 44 4.05 6.90 12.48
N ASP A 45 4.95 6.26 11.73
CA ASP A 45 6.41 6.50 11.79
C ASP A 45 6.84 7.79 11.06
N GLY A 46 5.90 8.53 10.46
CA GLY A 46 6.12 9.81 9.80
C GLY A 46 6.34 9.74 8.28
N GLU A 47 6.21 8.56 7.67
CA GLU A 47 6.27 8.42 6.21
C GLU A 47 4.99 8.94 5.57
N THR A 48 5.12 9.95 4.71
CA THR A 48 3.99 10.58 4.00
C THR A 48 4.20 10.61 2.49
N SER A 49 5.32 10.08 2.01
CA SER A 49 5.62 10.00 0.59
C SER A 49 4.79 8.91 -0.09
N GLU A 50 3.95 9.33 -1.03
CA GLU A 50 3.14 8.44 -1.86
C GLU A 50 3.98 7.33 -2.52
N ASP A 51 5.15 7.69 -3.07
CA ASP A 51 6.04 6.74 -3.72
C ASP A 51 6.62 5.73 -2.73
N ARG A 52 7.00 6.16 -1.52
CA ARG A 52 7.52 5.27 -0.47
C ARG A 52 6.46 4.30 0.03
N LEU A 53 5.24 4.80 0.27
CA LEU A 53 4.09 3.99 0.66
C LEU A 53 3.76 2.95 -0.42
N THR A 54 3.75 3.36 -1.70
CA THR A 54 3.52 2.46 -2.84
C THR A 54 4.58 1.35 -2.92
N VAL A 55 5.86 1.72 -2.87
CA VAL A 55 6.98 0.77 -2.96
C VAL A 55 6.99 -0.18 -1.77
N SER A 56 6.77 0.34 -0.55
CA SER A 56 6.73 -0.50 0.64
C SER A 56 5.53 -1.44 0.62
N GLY A 57 4.36 -0.99 0.18
CA GLY A 57 3.17 -1.83 0.04
C GLY A 57 3.37 -2.96 -0.97
N LEU A 58 3.95 -2.67 -2.13
CA LEU A 58 4.31 -3.71 -3.11
C LEU A 58 5.35 -4.70 -2.55
N SER A 59 6.32 -4.21 -1.77
CA SER A 59 7.34 -5.05 -1.14
C SER A 59 6.75 -5.97 -0.08
N PHE A 60 5.75 -5.48 0.67
CA PHE A 60 4.96 -6.24 1.64
C PHE A 60 4.18 -7.38 0.96
N LEU A 61 3.44 -7.07 -0.11
CA LEU A 61 2.66 -8.07 -0.86
C LEU A 61 3.55 -9.16 -1.46
N LYS A 62 4.71 -8.78 -2.03
CA LYS A 62 5.71 -9.71 -2.57
C LYS A 62 6.42 -10.58 -1.53
N GLY A 63 6.21 -10.35 -0.22
CA GLY A 63 6.94 -11.04 0.84
C GLY A 63 8.43 -10.66 0.90
N THR A 64 8.82 -9.56 0.26
CA THR A 64 10.19 -9.02 0.28
C THR A 64 10.44 -8.06 1.44
N ALA A 65 9.37 -7.63 2.13
CA ALA A 65 9.46 -6.96 3.42
C ALA A 65 9.98 -7.96 4.46
N ARG A 66 11.31 -8.00 4.61
CA ARG A 66 12.00 -8.83 5.59
C ARG A 66 11.58 -8.33 6.99
N ARG A 67 10.97 -9.22 7.79
CA ARG A 67 10.72 -9.01 9.23
C ARG A 67 12.00 -8.65 9.98
#